data_AF-A0A7W0VSL5-F1
#
_entry.id   AF-A0A7W0VSL5-F1
#
_cell.length_a   1.000
_cell.length_b   1.000
_cell.length_c   1.000
_cell.angle_alpha   90.00
_cell.angle_beta   90.00
_cell.angle_gamma   90.00
#
_symmetry.space_group_name_H-M   'P 1'
#
loop_
_entity.id
_entity.type
_entity.pdbx_description
1 polymer ?
#
loop_
_entity_poly.entity_id
_entity_poly.type
_entity_poly.pdbx_seq_one_letter_code
_entity_poly.pdbx_strand_id
1 'polypeptide(L)'
;MKLALAGAFLAACSFPTPSEQLACRTNVDCESGRICTMGYCVVGVNNQLDAPNGGTDSTQGIDCTTFPARHFDACAIPQPTGDLDLSIPGVYTLDTGAGTLLAPGGGAVTVASSMNANGRVLSVSSFKLAAGTTLRAIGTTPLIVASWNTIEVAGTIDASSTGVAGGVGAGGNPAGCAARAGG
;
A
#
# COMPACT_ATOMS: atom_id res chain seq x y z
N MET A 1 -47.79 -27.66 26.93
CA MET A 1 -46.33 -27.57 26.71
C MET A 1 -46.07 -27.64 25.21
N LYS A 2 -45.70 -26.53 24.57
CA LYS A 2 -45.19 -26.49 23.19
C LYS A 2 -43.79 -25.89 23.28
N LEU A 3 -42.76 -26.73 23.15
CA LEU A 3 -41.37 -26.27 22.99
C LEU A 3 -41.21 -25.81 21.54
N ALA A 4 -41.01 -24.51 21.33
CA ALA A 4 -40.56 -23.96 20.06
C ALA A 4 -39.03 -23.97 20.06
N LEU A 5 -38.44 -24.83 19.24
CA LEU A 5 -37.01 -24.88 18.97
C LEU A 5 -36.70 -23.75 17.98
N ALA A 6 -36.21 -22.61 18.46
CA ALA A 6 -35.75 -21.52 17.63
C ALA A 6 -34.34 -21.86 17.11
N GLY A 7 -34.26 -22.31 15.86
CA GLY A 7 -33.00 -22.52 15.16
C GLY A 7 -32.31 -21.20 14.85
N ALA A 8 -31.16 -20.97 15.47
CA ALA A 8 -30.27 -19.86 15.14
C ALA A 8 -29.56 -20.15 13.81
N PHE A 9 -29.97 -19.48 12.73
CA PHE A 9 -29.20 -19.41 11.49
C PHE A 9 -27.98 -18.53 11.72
N LEU A 10 -26.81 -19.16 11.94
CA LEU A 10 -25.52 -18.50 11.82
C LEU A 10 -25.26 -18.21 10.34
N ALA A 11 -25.61 -17.00 9.90
CA ALA A 11 -25.18 -16.48 8.61
C ALA A 11 -23.65 -16.29 8.67
N ALA A 12 -22.91 -17.28 8.18
CA ALA A 12 -21.49 -17.16 7.98
C ALA A 12 -21.25 -16.05 6.95
N CYS A 13 -20.61 -14.96 7.36
CA CYS A 13 -20.00 -14.02 6.43
C CYS A 13 -18.86 -14.77 5.74
N SER A 14 -19.19 -15.46 4.64
CA SER A 14 -18.21 -15.86 3.65
C SER A 14 -17.64 -14.57 3.10
N PHE A 15 -16.47 -14.18 3.58
CA PHE A 15 -15.61 -13.35 2.75
C PHE A 15 -15.57 -14.06 1.38
N PRO A 16 -15.61 -13.35 0.25
CA PRO A 16 -14.97 -13.89 -0.93
C PRO A 16 -13.51 -14.11 -0.51
N THR A 17 -13.22 -15.31 0.01
CA THR A 17 -11.87 -15.85 0.03
C THR A 17 -11.33 -15.58 -1.36
N PRO A 18 -10.06 -15.13 -1.51
CA PRO A 18 -9.46 -14.90 -2.81
C PRO A 18 -9.95 -15.99 -3.76
N SER A 19 -10.70 -15.55 -4.77
CA SER A 19 -11.82 -16.26 -5.38
C SER A 19 -11.55 -17.75 -5.54
N GLU A 20 -12.54 -18.61 -5.33
CA GLU A 20 -12.45 -20.02 -5.76
C GLU A 20 -11.99 -20.15 -7.24
N GLN A 21 -12.15 -19.07 -8.02
CA GLN A 21 -11.68 -18.92 -9.40
C GLN A 21 -10.16 -18.73 -9.57
N LEU A 22 -9.43 -18.30 -8.54
CA LEU A 22 -7.96 -18.13 -8.58
C LEU A 22 -7.23 -19.11 -7.66
N ALA A 23 -7.95 -19.92 -6.89
CA ALA A 23 -7.35 -20.99 -6.10
C ALA A 23 -6.94 -22.16 -7.01
N CYS A 24 -5.82 -22.79 -6.72
CA CYS A 24 -5.34 -23.95 -7.46
C CYS A 24 -4.63 -24.94 -6.54
N ARG A 25 -4.62 -26.22 -6.93
CA ARG A 25 -3.75 -27.24 -6.35
C ARG A 25 -2.61 -27.59 -7.29
N THR A 26 -2.84 -27.41 -8.58
CA THR A 26 -1.94 -27.76 -9.67
C THR A 26 -2.10 -26.77 -10.83
N ASN A 27 -1.16 -26.75 -11.77
CA ASN A 27 -1.20 -25.84 -12.92
C ASN A 27 -2.42 -26.07 -13.84
N VAL A 28 -3.05 -27.24 -13.80
CA VAL A 28 -4.23 -27.55 -14.62
C VAL A 28 -5.52 -26.90 -14.10
N ASP A 29 -5.51 -26.45 -12.84
CA ASP A 29 -6.64 -25.73 -12.24
C ASP A 29 -6.68 -24.25 -12.69
N CYS A 30 -5.62 -23.79 -13.37
CA CYS A 30 -5.45 -22.41 -13.79
C CYS A 30 -5.85 -22.19 -15.25
N GLU A 31 -6.45 -21.03 -15.53
CA GLU A 31 -6.70 -20.57 -16.90
C GLU A 31 -5.39 -20.49 -17.71
N SER A 32 -5.50 -20.73 -19.02
CA SER A 32 -4.36 -20.82 -19.92
C SER A 32 -3.44 -19.58 -19.82
N GLY A 33 -2.14 -19.81 -19.59
CA GLY A 33 -1.14 -18.75 -19.36
C GLY A 33 -0.86 -18.43 -17.88
N ARG A 34 -1.49 -19.14 -16.94
CA ARG A 34 -1.22 -19.05 -15.51
C ARG A 34 -0.59 -20.33 -14.96
N ILE A 35 0.18 -20.20 -13.87
CA ILE A 35 0.75 -21.32 -13.12
C ILE A 35 0.26 -21.26 -11.68
N CYS A 36 0.18 -22.42 -11.05
CA CYS A 36 -0.20 -22.54 -9.66
C CYS A 36 1.01 -22.32 -8.74
N THR A 37 1.02 -21.19 -8.06
CA THR A 37 2.08 -20.81 -7.11
C THR A 37 1.46 -20.55 -5.74
N MET A 38 1.90 -21.30 -4.73
CA MET A 38 1.42 -21.17 -3.34
C MET A 38 -0.12 -21.29 -3.19
N GLY A 39 -0.76 -22.09 -4.04
CA GLY A 39 -2.21 -22.29 -4.01
C GLY A 39 -3.01 -21.25 -4.80
N TYR A 40 -2.34 -20.38 -5.57
CA TYR A 40 -2.97 -19.34 -6.38
C TYR A 40 -2.49 -19.36 -7.84
N CYS A 41 -3.42 -19.13 -8.77
CA CYS A 41 -3.14 -18.99 -10.20
C CYS A 41 -2.53 -17.61 -10.51
N VAL A 42 -1.20 -17.56 -10.57
CA VAL A 42 -0.44 -16.37 -10.97
C VAL A 42 -0.10 -16.45 -12.46
N VAL A 43 0.13 -15.31 -13.12
CA VAL A 43 0.57 -15.31 -14.53
C VAL A 43 1.89 -16.07 -14.63
N GLY A 44 1.91 -17.10 -15.48
CA GLY A 44 3.10 -17.92 -15.68
C GLY A 44 4.21 -17.06 -16.24
N VAL A 45 5.42 -17.20 -15.69
CA VAL A 45 6.64 -16.46 -16.10
C VAL A 45 7.13 -16.90 -17.49
N ASN A 46 6.28 -16.80 -18.50
CA ASN A 46 6.68 -16.83 -19.89
C ASN A 46 7.14 -15.42 -20.26
N ASN A 47 8.26 -15.00 -19.68
CA ASN A 47 9.12 -13.92 -20.16
C ASN A 47 8.68 -12.45 -19.98
N GLN A 48 7.78 -12.14 -19.05
CA GLN A 48 7.67 -10.78 -18.51
C GLN A 48 7.96 -10.82 -17.01
N LEU A 49 9.25 -10.77 -16.71
CA LEU A 49 9.74 -10.50 -15.36
C LEU A 49 9.24 -9.13 -14.91
N ASP A 50 8.62 -9.06 -13.73
CA ASP A 50 8.20 -7.82 -13.06
C ASP A 50 9.36 -6.91 -12.63
N ALA A 51 10.60 -7.28 -12.96
CA ALA A 51 11.76 -6.40 -13.11
C ALA A 51 12.85 -7.19 -13.84
N PRO A 52 13.50 -6.67 -14.90
CA PRO A 52 14.63 -7.35 -15.50
C PRO A 52 15.71 -7.56 -14.43
N ASN A 53 16.04 -8.83 -14.17
CA ASN A 53 17.10 -9.24 -13.25
C ASN A 53 18.38 -8.44 -13.51
N GLY A 54 18.73 -7.51 -12.61
CA GLY A 54 20.05 -6.89 -12.56
C GLY A 54 20.43 -6.00 -13.75
N GLY A 55 19.45 -5.42 -14.47
CA GLY A 55 19.75 -4.34 -15.41
C GLY A 55 20.45 -3.19 -14.66
N THR A 56 21.60 -2.72 -15.16
CA THR A 56 22.21 -1.49 -14.65
C THR A 56 21.18 -0.37 -14.69
N ASP A 57 20.99 0.35 -13.57
CA ASP A 57 20.11 1.52 -13.50
C ASP A 57 20.29 2.38 -14.74
N SER A 58 19.23 2.47 -15.54
CA SER A 58 19.25 3.26 -16.77
C SER A 58 19.53 4.71 -16.40
N THR A 59 20.64 5.26 -16.87
CA THR A 59 20.91 6.71 -16.77
C THR A 59 19.98 7.52 -17.67
N GLN A 60 19.23 6.87 -18.57
CA GLN A 60 18.09 7.50 -19.23
C GLN A 60 16.93 7.48 -18.24
N GLY A 61 16.43 8.66 -17.87
CA GLY A 61 15.33 8.83 -16.92
C GLY A 61 14.13 7.92 -17.24
N ILE A 62 13.33 7.60 -16.23
CA ILE A 62 12.22 6.64 -16.38
C ILE A 62 11.26 7.12 -17.46
N ASP A 63 11.17 6.36 -18.55
CA ASP A 63 10.12 6.53 -19.54
C ASP A 63 8.83 5.92 -18.95
N CYS A 64 8.01 6.78 -18.36
CA CYS A 64 6.74 6.41 -17.75
C CYS A 64 5.76 5.73 -18.73
N THR A 65 6.00 5.82 -20.04
CA THR A 65 5.18 5.14 -21.07
C THR A 65 5.52 3.66 -21.24
N THR A 66 6.70 3.24 -20.78
CA THR A 66 7.18 1.85 -20.91
C THR A 66 6.77 0.95 -19.75
N PHE A 67 6.35 1.53 -18.62
CA PHE A 67 5.89 0.79 -17.45
C PHE A 67 4.36 0.91 -17.30
N PRO A 68 3.59 -0.13 -17.66
CA PRO A 68 2.14 -0.11 -17.51
C PRO A 68 1.74 -0.25 -16.03
N ALA A 69 1.56 0.89 -15.35
CA ALA A 69 1.02 0.93 -13.99
C ALA A 69 -0.50 0.75 -14.01
N ARG A 70 -1.02 -0.16 -13.18
CA ARG A 70 -2.47 -0.47 -13.10
C ARG A 70 -3.21 0.38 -12.05
N HIS A 71 -2.50 0.91 -11.08
CA HIS A 71 -3.08 1.56 -9.90
C HIS A 71 -2.83 3.06 -9.83
N PHE A 72 -2.02 3.61 -10.73
CA PHE A 72 -1.76 5.04 -10.85
C PHE A 72 -1.27 5.33 -12.26
N ASP A 73 -1.43 6.58 -12.70
CA ASP A 73 -0.81 7.06 -13.94
C ASP A 73 0.64 7.44 -13.63
N ALA A 74 1.59 6.62 -14.12
CA ALA A 74 3.02 6.83 -13.91
C ALA A 74 3.51 8.15 -14.50
N CYS A 75 2.92 8.62 -15.60
CA CYS A 75 3.29 9.87 -16.25
C CYS A 75 2.69 11.11 -15.56
N ALA A 76 1.69 10.92 -14.70
CA ALA A 76 1.13 11.99 -13.88
C ALA A 76 1.88 12.19 -12.55
N ILE A 77 2.87 11.36 -12.23
CA ILE A 77 3.71 11.54 -11.05
C ILE A 77 4.61 12.77 -11.27
N PRO A 78 4.61 13.74 -10.33
CA PRO A 78 5.44 14.93 -10.47
C PRO A 78 6.93 14.55 -10.44
N GLN A 79 7.77 15.37 -11.07
CA GLN A 79 9.23 15.21 -11.00
C GLN A 79 9.65 15.06 -9.52
N PRO A 80 10.45 14.04 -9.18
CA PRO A 80 10.84 13.83 -7.79
C PRO A 80 11.64 15.01 -7.25
N THR A 81 11.41 15.34 -5.97
CA THR A 81 12.40 16.09 -5.20
C THR A 81 13.62 15.20 -4.90
N GLY A 82 14.66 15.77 -4.30
CA GLY A 82 15.76 14.98 -3.72
C GLY A 82 15.29 13.98 -2.65
N ASP A 83 16.26 13.36 -1.98
CA ASP A 83 15.96 12.34 -0.98
C ASP A 83 15.10 12.89 0.17
N LEU A 84 14.09 12.11 0.56
CA LEU A 84 13.28 12.38 1.74
C LEU A 84 13.76 11.50 2.90
N ASP A 85 14.64 12.06 3.71
CA ASP A 85 15.21 11.42 4.89
C ASP A 85 14.48 11.85 6.17
N LEU A 86 13.71 10.93 6.75
CA LEU A 86 12.97 11.10 8.00
C LEU A 86 13.71 10.44 9.17
N SER A 87 14.99 10.78 9.33
CA SER A 87 15.85 10.18 10.37
C SER A 87 15.78 10.84 11.75
N ILE A 88 15.15 12.01 11.90
CA ILE A 88 15.00 12.64 13.21
C ILE A 88 13.90 11.90 13.98
N PRO A 89 14.19 11.31 15.17
CA PRO A 89 13.17 10.62 15.94
C PRO A 89 11.98 11.52 16.29
N GLY A 90 10.78 10.97 16.25
CA GLY A 90 9.54 11.70 16.53
C GLY A 90 8.46 11.49 15.48
N VAL A 91 7.46 12.39 15.45
CA VAL A 91 6.31 12.29 14.56
C VAL A 91 6.42 13.33 13.45
N TYR A 92 6.63 12.88 12.22
CA TYR A 92 6.40 13.68 11.03
C TYR A 92 4.92 13.64 10.69
N THR A 93 4.30 14.78 10.41
CA THR A 93 2.87 14.85 10.06
C THR A 93 2.72 15.32 8.63
N LEU A 94 2.15 14.47 7.78
CA LEU A 94 1.77 14.80 6.42
C LEU A 94 0.27 15.06 6.36
N ASP A 95 -0.13 16.27 5.96
CA ASP A 95 -1.50 16.55 5.56
C ASP A 95 -1.70 16.15 4.10
N THR A 96 -2.47 15.11 3.85
CA THR A 96 -2.72 14.58 2.50
C THR A 96 -3.66 15.47 1.68
N GLY A 97 -4.44 16.34 2.32
CA GLY A 97 -5.28 17.34 1.67
C GLY A 97 -4.47 18.55 1.20
N ALA A 98 -3.66 19.12 2.11
CA ALA A 98 -2.83 20.29 1.83
C ALA A 98 -1.51 19.97 1.11
N GLY A 99 -1.02 18.72 1.22
CA GLY A 99 0.28 18.31 0.70
C GLY A 99 1.47 18.86 1.50
N THR A 100 1.26 19.20 2.78
CA THR A 100 2.26 19.78 3.66
C THR A 100 2.82 18.71 4.60
N LEU A 101 4.15 18.61 4.66
CA LEU A 101 4.86 17.73 5.58
C LEU A 101 5.52 18.56 6.68
N LEU A 102 5.25 18.23 7.94
CA LEU A 102 5.85 18.87 9.11
C LEU A 102 6.78 17.89 9.83
N ALA A 103 7.97 18.35 10.18
CA ALA A 103 8.92 17.65 11.03
C ALA A 103 8.46 17.62 12.51
N PRO A 104 9.04 16.77 13.37
CA PRO A 104 8.67 16.69 14.79
C PRO A 104 8.74 18.02 15.56
N GLY A 105 9.55 18.98 15.12
CA GLY A 105 9.63 20.34 15.68
C GLY A 105 8.67 21.37 15.06
N GLY A 106 7.76 20.94 14.18
CA GLY A 106 6.82 21.82 13.47
C GLY A 106 7.39 22.53 12.22
N GLY A 107 8.67 22.34 11.92
CA GLY A 107 9.29 22.87 10.70
C GLY A 107 8.71 22.21 9.45
N ALA A 108 8.39 23.00 8.42
CA ALA A 108 7.93 22.46 7.15
C ALA A 108 9.08 21.76 6.40
N VAL A 109 8.80 20.59 5.83
CA VAL A 109 9.69 19.83 4.96
C VAL A 109 9.16 19.94 3.54
N THR A 110 9.98 20.47 2.64
CA THR A 110 9.62 20.58 1.22
C THR A 110 9.75 19.21 0.56
N VAL A 111 8.67 18.75 -0.08
CA VAL A 111 8.62 17.52 -0.85
C VAL A 111 7.76 17.74 -2.09
N ALA A 112 8.15 17.23 -3.25
CA ALA A 112 7.30 17.27 -4.43
C ALA A 112 6.05 16.45 -4.16
N SER A 113 4.88 17.08 -4.25
CA SER A 113 3.62 16.38 -4.10
C SER A 113 2.55 16.88 -5.04
N SER A 114 1.69 15.98 -5.52
CA SER A 114 0.53 16.31 -6.34
C SER A 114 -0.70 15.51 -5.92
N MET A 115 -1.89 15.98 -6.32
CA MET A 115 -3.12 15.22 -6.15
C MET A 115 -3.36 14.48 -7.44
N ASN A 116 -3.69 13.20 -7.37
CA ASN A 116 -4.23 12.46 -8.49
C ASN A 116 -5.59 11.84 -8.11
N ALA A 117 -6.17 11.07 -9.03
CA ALA A 117 -7.47 10.42 -8.81
C ALA A 117 -7.48 9.44 -7.63
N ASN A 118 -6.30 8.97 -7.19
CA ASN A 118 -6.14 7.93 -6.17
C ASN A 118 -5.64 8.47 -4.82
N GLY A 119 -5.16 9.72 -4.77
CA GLY A 119 -4.74 10.35 -3.52
C GLY A 119 -3.62 11.37 -3.69
N ARG A 120 -2.95 11.65 -2.58
CA ARG A 120 -1.74 12.48 -2.51
C ARG A 120 -0.54 11.63 -2.85
N VAL A 121 0.18 12.00 -3.91
CA VAL A 121 1.46 11.38 -4.27
C VAL A 121 2.59 12.25 -3.76
N LEU A 122 3.50 11.68 -2.98
CA LEU A 122 4.84 12.23 -2.75
C LEU A 122 5.80 11.61 -3.77
N SER A 123 6.58 12.44 -4.46
CA SER A 123 7.57 11.98 -5.44
C SER A 123 8.97 12.36 -4.96
N VAL A 124 9.82 11.37 -4.70
CA VAL A 124 11.13 11.54 -4.08
C VAL A 124 12.18 10.67 -4.76
N SER A 125 13.44 11.10 -4.78
CA SER A 125 14.54 10.24 -5.26
C SER A 125 14.61 8.96 -4.43
N SER A 126 14.89 9.08 -3.14
CA SER A 126 14.86 7.98 -2.16
C SER A 126 13.96 8.32 -0.97
N PHE A 127 13.36 7.32 -0.35
CA PHE A 127 12.57 7.48 0.87
C PHE A 127 13.20 6.70 2.02
N LYS A 128 13.48 7.39 3.13
CA LYS A 128 13.96 6.74 4.36
C LYS A 128 13.11 7.16 5.55
N LEU A 129 12.63 6.17 6.30
CA LEU A 129 11.96 6.34 7.58
C LEU A 129 12.70 5.56 8.65
N ALA A 130 13.50 6.25 9.48
CA ALA A 130 14.34 5.59 10.48
C ALA A 130 13.53 5.00 11.64
N ALA A 131 14.16 4.07 12.37
CA ALA A 131 13.60 3.51 13.60
C ALA A 131 13.34 4.60 14.65
N GLY A 132 12.24 4.48 15.39
CA GLY A 132 11.80 5.51 16.35
C GLY A 132 11.13 6.72 15.72
N THR A 133 11.00 6.76 14.39
CA THR A 133 10.25 7.79 13.66
C THR A 133 8.87 7.27 13.26
N THR A 134 7.86 8.14 13.32
CA THR A 134 6.52 7.90 12.76
C THR A 134 6.23 8.89 11.66
N LEU A 135 5.89 8.42 10.46
CA LEU A 135 5.25 9.23 9.42
C LEU A 135 3.74 9.09 9.58
N ARG A 136 3.10 10.15 10.07
CA ARG A 136 1.66 10.22 10.28
C ARG A 136 0.98 10.92 9.12
N ALA A 137 0.18 10.19 8.37
CA ALA A 137 -0.69 10.76 7.35
C ALA A 137 -2.03 11.18 7.98
N ILE A 138 -2.36 12.46 7.86
CA ILE A 138 -3.65 13.01 8.26
C ILE A 138 -4.37 13.56 7.03
N GLY A 139 -5.70 13.62 7.08
CA GLY A 139 -6.52 14.08 5.97
C GLY A 139 -7.42 12.98 5.42
N THR A 140 -8.19 13.30 4.39
CA THR A 140 -9.23 12.42 3.83
C THR A 140 -8.77 11.69 2.56
N THR A 141 -7.59 12.01 2.03
CA THR A 141 -7.07 11.43 0.80
C THR A 141 -6.00 10.38 1.12
N PRO A 142 -5.92 9.27 0.36
CA PRO A 142 -4.86 8.28 0.53
C PRO A 142 -3.47 8.89 0.33
N LEU A 143 -2.48 8.34 1.05
CA LEU A 143 -1.06 8.64 0.84
C LEU A 143 -0.44 7.62 -0.11
N ILE A 144 0.25 8.11 -1.13
CA ILE A 144 1.10 7.33 -2.03
C ILE A 144 2.51 7.90 -1.96
N VAL A 145 3.51 7.05 -1.69
CA VAL A 145 4.93 7.44 -1.74
C VAL A 145 5.56 6.79 -2.97
N ALA A 146 5.90 7.60 -3.96
CA ALA A 146 6.61 7.19 -5.15
C ALA A 146 8.11 7.52 -4.98
N SER A 147 8.92 6.48 -4.80
CA SER A 147 10.38 6.61 -4.82
C SER A 147 10.90 6.11 -6.15
N TRP A 148 11.86 6.86 -6.70
CA TRP A 148 12.52 6.56 -7.96
C TRP A 148 13.78 5.70 -7.77
N ASN A 149 14.12 5.40 -6.51
CA ASN A 149 15.23 4.56 -6.12
C ASN A 149 14.83 3.70 -4.91
N THR A 150 15.44 3.92 -3.74
CA THR A 150 15.31 3.04 -2.59
C THR A 150 14.23 3.53 -1.62
N ILE A 151 13.43 2.60 -1.11
CA ILE A 151 12.51 2.79 0.02
C ILE A 151 13.03 1.99 1.21
N GLU A 152 13.46 2.67 2.27
CA GLU A 152 13.85 2.08 3.56
C GLU A 152 12.83 2.46 4.64
N VAL A 153 12.17 1.47 5.23
CA VAL A 153 11.17 1.68 6.30
C VAL A 153 11.56 0.89 7.54
N ALA A 154 12.23 1.57 8.47
CA ALA A 154 12.56 1.04 9.80
C ALA A 154 11.66 1.62 10.91
N GLY A 155 10.93 2.70 10.62
CA GLY A 155 9.96 3.33 11.52
C GLY A 155 8.52 2.87 11.31
N THR A 156 7.56 3.72 11.70
CA THR A 156 6.12 3.44 11.58
C THR A 156 5.45 4.39 10.60
N ILE A 157 4.68 3.85 9.65
CA ILE A 157 3.76 4.64 8.83
C ILE A 157 2.37 4.54 9.47
N ASP A 158 1.87 5.65 10.01
CA ASP A 158 0.55 5.75 10.64
C ASP A 158 -0.43 6.43 9.67
N ALA A 159 -1.30 5.62 9.06
CA ALA A 159 -2.43 6.06 8.24
C ALA A 159 -3.77 5.68 8.90
N SER A 160 -3.85 5.86 10.23
CA SER A 160 -5.05 5.57 11.00
C SER A 160 -6.25 6.43 10.61
N SER A 161 -7.42 5.79 10.54
CA SER A 161 -8.68 6.44 10.16
C SER A 161 -9.33 7.20 11.33
N THR A 162 -8.87 6.98 12.56
CA THR A 162 -9.45 7.58 13.76
C THR A 162 -8.88 8.95 14.08
N GLY A 163 -7.87 9.42 13.34
CA GLY A 163 -7.22 10.70 13.64
C GLY A 163 -6.49 10.71 15.00
N VAL A 164 -6.20 9.53 15.57
CA VAL A 164 -5.42 9.34 16.81
C VAL A 164 -4.16 8.57 16.48
N ALA A 165 -3.01 9.01 16.98
CA ALA A 165 -1.74 8.32 16.72
C ALA A 165 -1.80 6.86 17.21
N GLY A 166 -1.41 5.91 16.35
CA GLY A 166 -1.54 4.48 16.62
C GLY A 166 -2.98 3.96 16.60
N GLY A 167 -3.91 4.72 16.04
CA GLY A 167 -5.29 4.30 15.82
C GLY A 167 -5.39 3.16 14.81
N VAL A 168 -6.58 2.58 14.68
CA VAL A 168 -6.82 1.57 13.64
C VAL A 168 -6.63 2.18 12.25
N GLY A 169 -5.85 1.50 11.41
CA GLY A 169 -5.61 1.87 10.00
C GLY A 169 -6.89 1.98 9.18
N ALA A 170 -6.81 2.62 8.00
CA ALA A 170 -7.82 2.43 6.96
C ALA A 170 -7.97 0.91 6.66
N GLY A 171 -9.19 0.38 6.73
CA GLY A 171 -9.45 -1.06 6.67
C GLY A 171 -9.39 -1.78 8.02
N GLY A 172 -9.26 -1.05 9.13
CA GLY A 172 -9.42 -1.56 10.49
C GLY A 172 -10.73 -2.31 10.62
N ASN A 173 -10.62 -3.62 10.81
CA ASN A 173 -11.71 -4.58 10.84
C ASN A 173 -12.95 -4.01 11.56
N PRO A 174 -14.11 -3.87 10.90
CA PRO A 174 -15.34 -3.51 11.61
C PRO A 174 -15.56 -4.52 12.73
N ALA A 175 -16.25 -4.15 13.81
CA ALA A 175 -16.40 -5.02 15.00
C ALA A 175 -16.89 -6.46 14.68
N GLY A 176 -17.59 -6.65 13.55
CA GLY A 176 -17.98 -7.97 13.04
C GLY A 176 -16.84 -8.85 12.48
N CYS A 177 -15.63 -8.31 12.26
CA CYS A 177 -14.44 -9.00 11.75
C CYS A 177 -13.38 -9.28 12.83
N ALA A 178 -13.57 -8.83 14.07
CA ALA A 178 -12.59 -8.95 15.16
C ALA A 178 -12.31 -10.40 15.62
N ALA A 179 -13.18 -11.36 15.26
CA ALA A 179 -13.09 -12.75 15.73
C ALA A 179 -12.04 -13.62 15.00
N ARG A 180 -11.25 -13.08 14.06
CA ARG A 180 -10.24 -13.84 13.30
C ARG A 180 -8.86 -13.17 13.20
N ALA A 181 -8.45 -12.42 14.23
CA ALA A 181 -7.03 -12.10 14.37
C ALA A 181 -6.29 -13.41 14.73
N GLY A 182 -5.72 -14.07 13.71
CA GLY A 182 -4.76 -15.15 13.92
C GLY A 182 -3.50 -14.56 14.55
N GLY A 183 -3.20 -15.01 15.76
CA GLY A 183 -1.87 -14.85 16.36
C GLY A 183 -0.85 -15.78 15.72
#